data_AF-A0AAU2Z905-F1
#
_entry.id   AF-A0AAU2Z905-F1
#
_cell.length_a   1.000
_cell.length_b   1.000
_cell.length_c   1.000
_cell.angle_alpha   90.00
_cell.angle_beta   90.00
_cell.angle_gamma   90.00
#
_symmetry.space_group_name_H-M   'P 1'
#
loop_
_entity.id
_entity.type
_entity.pdbx_description
1 polymer ?
#
loop_
_entity_poly.entity_id
_entity_poly.type
_entity_poly.pdbx_seq_one_letter_code
_entity_poly.pdbx_strand_id
1 'polypeptide(L)'
;MARQRNVQLEALLTEFGLTHQQLADEVNRTAEDMFGKANDCTDRHVRRWIAGDVQWPWARYLLPLQEIFGRSPEAMGFVPRKSSRVPTPPLRPTPVKEKRPVRRREFIAVGLATALGLDAIPSAGRLGMSDVERIRGIVPALYTHDHALGGGALHEVAAQALRHVHHALNHCAYGERVERALYAATGDLAASAGWFAYDAGRQGEATSLYNEALQHGMLAGDGMLQARVWSNLAMQARLLDRDQEALRIGRAAVETRQAKGDPWLMALLHCRQAVGHARTGDRTRAEHSLARAETAYDRTRGEPAAWLSFLTPAELVGLAGAAHQALGRHERAQLLTGAALDMLEPRFERNRVYYTAQRAQALLDSGDIEQAVSEAGQACAIAGRVQSERIQGKLGDLRRELRRFAHVPAAADFLEQTRQTPGA
;
A
#
# COMPACT_ATOMS: atom_id res chain seq x y z
N MET A 1 -32.47 14.11 21.03
CA MET A 1 -31.22 14.28 20.26
C MET A 1 -31.51 13.86 18.84
N ALA A 2 -31.21 14.70 17.86
CA ALA A 2 -31.42 14.37 16.45
C ALA A 2 -30.61 13.11 16.10
N ARG A 3 -31.21 12.18 15.33
CA ARG A 3 -30.50 11.00 14.82
C ARG A 3 -29.48 11.48 13.80
N GLN A 4 -28.21 11.46 14.18
CA GLN A 4 -27.12 11.81 13.29
C GLN A 4 -26.65 10.54 12.59
N ARG A 5 -26.58 10.60 11.25
CA ARG A 5 -26.02 9.55 10.42
C ARG A 5 -24.57 9.27 10.86
N ASN A 6 -24.20 8.00 11.02
CA ASN A 6 -22.84 7.58 11.36
C ASN A 6 -21.98 7.59 10.10
N VAL A 7 -21.44 8.78 9.79
CA VAL A 7 -20.58 9.02 8.62
C VAL A 7 -19.22 8.33 8.74
N GLN A 8 -18.75 8.06 9.97
CA GLN A 8 -17.48 7.37 10.22
C GLN A 8 -17.56 5.90 9.81
N LEU A 9 -18.62 5.20 10.21
CA LEU A 9 -18.84 3.82 9.79
C LEU A 9 -19.05 3.73 8.27
N GLU A 10 -19.79 4.67 7.68
CA GLU A 10 -19.97 4.74 6.22
C GLU A 10 -18.65 4.99 5.47
N ALA A 11 -17.79 5.85 6.00
CA ALA A 11 -16.44 6.05 5.47
C ALA A 11 -15.59 4.78 5.58
N LEU A 12 -15.69 4.03 6.68
CA LEU A 12 -15.01 2.74 6.84
C LEU A 12 -15.50 1.68 5.84
N LEU A 13 -16.80 1.61 5.56
CA LEU A 13 -17.29 0.72 4.50
C LEU A 13 -16.69 1.08 3.14
N THR A 14 -16.56 2.37 2.86
CA THR A 14 -15.93 2.86 1.62
C THR A 14 -14.44 2.55 1.59
N GLU A 15 -13.71 2.81 2.69
CA GLU A 15 -12.28 2.54 2.85
C GLU A 15 -11.96 1.04 2.68
N PHE A 16 -12.84 0.16 3.17
CA PHE A 16 -12.67 -1.29 3.10
C PHE A 16 -13.40 -1.93 1.89
N GLY A 17 -14.09 -1.14 1.06
CA GLY A 17 -14.82 -1.63 -0.11
C GLY A 17 -15.98 -2.59 0.23
N LEU A 18 -16.60 -2.44 1.40
CA LEU A 18 -17.62 -3.35 1.91
C LEU A 18 -19.03 -2.85 1.60
N THR A 19 -19.89 -3.73 1.09
CA THR A 19 -21.34 -3.55 1.11
C THR A 19 -21.90 -3.77 2.52
N HIS A 20 -23.12 -3.29 2.77
CA HIS A 20 -23.81 -3.55 4.04
C HIS A 20 -23.97 -5.04 4.35
N GLN A 21 -24.22 -5.87 3.33
CA GLN A 21 -24.37 -7.32 3.50
C GLN A 21 -23.03 -7.97 3.82
N GLN A 22 -21.95 -7.62 3.12
CA GLN A 22 -20.62 -8.16 3.38
C GLN A 22 -20.13 -7.84 4.81
N LEU A 23 -20.37 -6.63 5.31
CA LEU A 23 -20.04 -6.31 6.70
C LEU A 23 -20.85 -7.16 7.68
N ALA A 24 -22.13 -7.42 7.40
CA ALA A 24 -22.96 -8.25 8.27
C ALA A 24 -22.46 -9.71 8.35
N ASP A 25 -22.13 -10.29 7.19
CA ASP A 25 -21.59 -11.64 7.10
C ASP A 25 -20.24 -11.75 7.84
N GLU A 26 -19.42 -10.70 7.79
CA GLU A 26 -18.15 -10.67 8.52
C GLU A 26 -18.31 -10.58 10.03
N VAL A 27 -19.24 -9.74 10.49
CA VAL A 27 -19.56 -9.65 11.91
C VAL A 27 -20.03 -11.01 12.45
N ASN A 28 -20.74 -11.80 11.64
CA ASN A 28 -21.17 -13.14 12.01
C ASN A 28 -20.02 -14.14 12.07
N ARG A 29 -19.15 -14.14 11.06
CA ARG A 29 -18.00 -15.06 11.02
C ARG A 29 -17.01 -14.76 12.12
N THR A 30 -16.67 -13.48 12.29
CA THR A 30 -15.80 -13.02 13.39
C THR A 30 -16.43 -13.33 14.74
N ALA A 31 -17.76 -13.21 14.89
CA ALA A 31 -18.44 -13.64 16.10
C ALA A 31 -18.35 -15.15 16.36
N GLU A 32 -18.49 -15.97 15.31
CA GLU A 32 -18.35 -17.42 15.42
C GLU A 32 -16.94 -17.81 15.88
N ASP A 33 -15.94 -17.14 15.34
CA ASP A 33 -14.55 -17.29 15.79
C ASP A 33 -14.31 -16.79 17.20
N MET A 34 -14.94 -15.67 17.58
CA MET A 34 -14.76 -15.03 18.88
C MET A 34 -15.46 -15.77 20.01
N PHE A 35 -16.68 -16.24 19.75
CA PHE A 35 -17.64 -16.70 20.75
C PHE A 35 -18.13 -18.13 20.53
N GLY A 36 -17.66 -18.82 19.48
CA GLY A 36 -18.09 -20.18 19.11
C GLY A 36 -19.46 -20.23 18.44
N LYS A 37 -20.07 -19.08 18.11
CA LYS A 37 -21.36 -18.98 17.40
C LYS A 37 -21.52 -17.65 16.67
N ALA A 38 -22.20 -17.66 15.53
CA ALA A 38 -22.56 -16.46 14.78
C ALA A 38 -23.54 -15.55 15.56
N ASN A 39 -23.64 -14.27 15.17
CA ASN A 39 -24.42 -13.25 15.87
C ASN A 39 -25.70 -12.80 15.14
N ASP A 40 -26.11 -13.54 14.10
CA ASP A 40 -27.27 -13.24 13.24
C ASP A 40 -27.34 -11.77 12.77
N CYS A 41 -26.18 -11.16 12.55
CA CYS A 41 -26.04 -9.86 11.93
C CYS A 41 -26.54 -9.93 10.48
N THR A 42 -27.22 -8.90 10.02
CA THR A 42 -27.76 -8.81 8.65
C THR A 42 -27.51 -7.42 8.10
N ASP A 43 -27.62 -7.21 6.78
CA ASP A 43 -27.45 -5.89 6.17
C ASP A 43 -28.34 -4.81 6.84
N ARG A 44 -29.52 -5.21 7.31
CA ARG A 44 -30.46 -4.35 8.03
C ARG A 44 -29.86 -3.81 9.33
N HIS A 45 -29.06 -4.60 10.04
CA HIS A 45 -28.35 -4.14 11.22
C HIS A 45 -27.35 -3.05 10.84
N VAL A 46 -26.56 -3.28 9.79
CA VAL A 46 -25.55 -2.35 9.29
C VAL A 46 -26.19 -1.03 8.81
N ARG A 47 -27.29 -1.10 8.04
CA ARG A 47 -28.03 0.09 7.60
C ARG A 47 -28.53 0.92 8.79
N ARG A 48 -28.99 0.27 9.86
CA ARG A 48 -29.43 0.97 11.09
C ARG A 48 -28.28 1.59 11.88
N TRP A 49 -27.09 0.99 11.84
CA TRP A 49 -25.89 1.58 12.41
C TRP A 49 -25.50 2.86 11.66
N ILE A 50 -25.49 2.81 10.32
CA ILE A 50 -25.16 3.95 9.46
C ILE A 50 -26.23 5.06 9.55
N ALA A 51 -27.51 4.70 9.55
CA ALA A 51 -28.60 5.68 9.71
C ALA A 51 -28.61 6.39 11.07
N GLY A 52 -27.83 5.91 12.05
CA GLY A 52 -27.83 6.43 13.42
C GLY A 52 -29.03 5.98 14.25
N ASP A 53 -29.82 5.02 13.76
CA ASP A 53 -30.95 4.43 14.49
C ASP A 53 -30.48 3.61 15.71
N VAL A 54 -29.22 3.17 15.69
CA VAL A 54 -28.57 2.46 16.78
C VAL A 54 -27.25 3.17 17.09
N GLN A 55 -27.26 3.97 18.14
CA GLN A 55 -26.09 4.75 18.57
C GLN A 55 -25.00 3.89 19.22
N TRP A 56 -25.39 2.79 19.88
CA TRP A 56 -24.48 1.86 20.52
C TRP A 56 -24.96 0.42 20.29
N PRO A 57 -24.36 -0.32 19.35
CA PRO A 57 -24.65 -1.73 19.12
C PRO A 57 -24.31 -2.57 20.36
N TRP A 58 -24.91 -3.76 20.45
CA TRP A 58 -24.60 -4.68 21.53
C TRP A 58 -23.14 -5.14 21.44
N ALA A 59 -22.53 -5.48 22.59
CA ALA A 59 -21.13 -5.91 22.68
C ALA A 59 -20.80 -7.05 21.70
N ARG A 60 -21.75 -7.96 21.47
CA ARG A 60 -21.61 -9.05 20.50
C ARG A 60 -21.34 -8.57 19.07
N TYR A 61 -21.83 -7.39 18.67
CA TYR A 61 -21.52 -6.79 17.37
C TYR A 61 -20.30 -5.87 17.44
N LEU A 62 -20.16 -5.09 18.52
CA LEU A 62 -19.04 -4.14 18.69
C LEU A 62 -17.67 -4.82 18.76
N LEU A 63 -17.57 -5.99 19.39
CA LEU A 63 -16.30 -6.71 19.52
C LEU A 63 -15.80 -7.23 18.15
N PRO A 64 -16.63 -7.91 17.33
CA PRO A 64 -16.30 -8.20 15.94
C PRO A 64 -15.98 -6.95 15.11
N LEU A 65 -16.76 -5.88 15.23
CA LEU A 65 -16.49 -4.64 14.48
C LEU A 65 -15.12 -4.05 14.82
N GLN A 66 -14.73 -4.06 16.10
CA GLN A 66 -13.40 -3.62 16.53
C GLN A 66 -12.29 -4.52 15.96
N GLU A 67 -12.49 -5.83 15.90
CA GLU A 67 -11.53 -6.77 15.30
C GLU A 67 -11.40 -6.55 13.78
N ILE A 68 -12.52 -6.35 13.09
CA ILE A 68 -12.58 -6.14 11.63
C ILE A 68 -11.87 -4.85 11.23
N PHE A 69 -12.22 -3.74 11.89
CA PHE A 69 -11.74 -2.41 11.52
C PHE A 69 -10.46 -2.00 12.26
N GLY A 70 -10.11 -2.65 13.38
CA GLY A 70 -8.99 -2.23 14.22
C GLY A 70 -9.18 -0.83 14.81
N ARG A 71 -10.43 -0.39 14.98
CA ARG A 71 -10.83 0.93 15.49
C ARG A 71 -11.71 0.75 16.72
N SER A 72 -11.66 1.68 17.68
CA SER A 72 -12.59 1.68 18.80
C SER A 72 -14.02 1.97 18.33
N PRO A 73 -15.06 1.59 19.10
CA PRO A 73 -16.45 1.90 18.76
C PRO A 73 -16.69 3.39 18.49
N GLU A 74 -16.05 4.27 19.26
CA GLU A 74 -16.14 5.72 19.13
C GLU A 74 -15.47 6.22 17.85
N ALA A 75 -14.31 5.65 17.47
CA ALA A 75 -13.64 5.96 16.22
C ALA A 75 -14.47 5.51 15.00
N MET A 76 -15.31 4.47 15.17
CA MET A 76 -16.31 4.06 14.18
C MET A 76 -17.61 4.87 14.24
N GLY A 77 -17.67 5.95 15.04
CA GLY A 77 -18.82 6.85 15.14
C GLY A 77 -19.96 6.36 16.04
N PHE A 78 -19.76 5.31 16.84
CA PHE A 78 -20.73 4.89 17.84
C PHE A 78 -20.63 5.74 19.11
N VAL A 79 -21.78 6.09 19.69
CA VAL A 79 -21.88 6.97 20.87
C VAL A 79 -22.35 6.15 22.08
N PRO A 80 -21.54 6.03 23.14
CA PRO A 80 -21.91 5.23 24.31
C PRO A 80 -23.11 5.84 25.04
N ARG A 81 -24.01 4.99 25.56
CA ARG A 81 -25.09 5.46 26.44
C ARG A 81 -24.50 5.77 27.82
N LYS A 82 -25.12 6.67 28.59
CA LYS A 82 -24.65 7.17 29.91
C LYS A 82 -24.28 6.08 30.95
N SER A 83 -24.60 4.81 30.73
CA SER A 83 -24.21 3.65 31.56
C SER A 83 -23.49 2.51 30.81
N SER A 84 -23.13 2.70 29.54
CA SER A 84 -22.47 1.67 28.72
C SER A 84 -20.97 1.64 28.99
N ARG A 85 -20.45 0.48 29.44
CA ARG A 85 -19.00 0.23 29.48
C ARG A 85 -18.51 -0.13 28.08
N VAL A 86 -17.30 0.35 27.72
CA VAL A 86 -16.59 -0.12 26.52
C VAL A 86 -16.41 -1.64 26.65
N PRO A 87 -16.92 -2.45 25.71
CA PRO A 87 -16.81 -3.91 25.80
C PRO A 87 -15.34 -4.32 25.84
N THR A 88 -14.90 -4.90 26.96
CA THR A 88 -13.57 -5.52 27.06
C THR A 88 -13.65 -6.93 26.47
N PRO A 89 -12.69 -7.35 25.63
CA PRO A 89 -12.68 -8.71 25.12
C PRO A 89 -12.62 -9.72 26.28
N PRO A 90 -13.31 -10.88 26.19
CA PRO A 90 -13.17 -11.92 27.21
C PRO A 90 -11.72 -12.44 27.26
N LEU A 91 -11.18 -12.62 28.48
CA LEU A 91 -9.92 -13.33 28.70
C LEU A 91 -10.06 -14.78 28.20
N ARG A 92 -9.41 -15.10 27.09
CA ARG A 92 -9.32 -16.49 26.60
C ARG A 92 -8.25 -17.24 27.38
N PRO A 93 -8.48 -18.49 27.81
CA PRO A 93 -7.40 -19.41 28.09
C PRO A 93 -6.66 -19.68 26.77
N THR A 94 -5.34 -19.57 26.77
CA THR A 94 -4.49 -19.81 25.60
C THR A 94 -4.30 -21.32 25.38
N PRO A 95 -4.67 -21.86 24.20
CA PRO A 95 -3.86 -22.85 23.54
C PRO A 95 -2.98 -22.13 22.53
N VAL A 96 -1.68 -22.40 22.60
CA VAL A 96 -0.67 -21.98 21.62
C VAL A 96 -1.02 -22.62 20.28
N LYS A 97 -1.83 -21.92 19.49
CA LYS A 97 -1.85 -22.01 18.04
C LYS A 97 -1.71 -20.59 17.53
N GLU A 98 -0.65 -20.38 16.75
CA GLU A 98 -0.36 -19.13 16.05
C GLU A 98 -1.66 -18.44 15.63
N LYS A 99 -1.89 -17.23 16.15
CA LYS A 99 -2.91 -16.34 15.60
C LYS A 99 -2.49 -16.04 14.18
N ARG A 100 -2.97 -16.85 13.22
CA ARG A 100 -2.81 -16.61 11.80
C ARG A 100 -3.41 -15.22 11.50
N PRO A 101 -2.62 -14.21 11.10
CA PRO A 101 -3.12 -12.89 10.67
C PRO A 101 -3.86 -12.95 9.31
N VAL A 102 -4.33 -14.14 8.90
CA VAL A 102 -4.71 -14.51 7.54
C VAL A 102 -6.18 -14.16 7.23
N ARG A 103 -7.04 -13.97 8.25
CA ARG A 103 -8.49 -13.80 8.04
C ARG A 103 -8.91 -12.41 7.53
N ARG A 104 -8.26 -11.33 7.99
CA ARG A 104 -8.47 -9.97 7.45
C ARG A 104 -8.02 -9.86 5.99
N ARG A 105 -7.03 -10.66 5.58
CA ARG A 105 -6.44 -10.69 4.23
C ARG A 105 -7.41 -11.28 3.22
N GLU A 106 -7.91 -12.48 3.50
CA GLU A 106 -8.88 -13.17 2.63
C GLU A 106 -10.18 -12.38 2.49
N PHE A 107 -10.66 -11.75 3.57
CA PHE A 107 -11.92 -10.98 3.53
C PHE A 107 -11.83 -9.69 2.71
N ILE A 108 -10.77 -8.89 2.90
CA ILE A 108 -10.53 -7.69 2.08
C ILE A 108 -10.35 -8.09 0.62
N ALA A 109 -9.62 -9.16 0.36
CA ALA A 109 -9.38 -9.63 -1.00
C ALA A 109 -10.68 -10.06 -1.71
N VAL A 110 -11.55 -10.82 -1.01
CA VAL A 110 -12.84 -11.26 -1.54
C VAL A 110 -13.82 -10.10 -1.72
N GLY A 111 -13.92 -9.19 -0.74
CA GLY A 111 -14.79 -8.02 -0.82
C GLY A 111 -14.42 -7.09 -1.98
N LEU A 112 -13.12 -6.85 -2.15
CA LEU A 112 -12.60 -6.02 -3.23
C LEU A 112 -12.78 -6.68 -4.59
N ALA A 113 -12.55 -7.99 -4.74
CA ALA A 113 -12.78 -8.70 -5.99
C ALA A 113 -14.24 -8.55 -6.51
N THR A 114 -15.22 -8.63 -5.62
CA THR A 114 -16.63 -8.39 -5.97
C THR A 114 -16.89 -6.93 -6.34
N ALA A 115 -16.34 -5.97 -5.58
CA ALA A 115 -16.51 -4.54 -5.84
C ALA A 115 -15.89 -4.11 -7.19
N LEU A 116 -14.81 -4.77 -7.61
CA LEU A 116 -14.15 -4.56 -8.90
C LEU A 116 -14.94 -5.13 -10.09
N GLY A 117 -16.02 -5.88 -9.84
CA GLY A 117 -16.86 -6.45 -10.89
C GLY A 117 -16.10 -7.42 -11.79
N LEU A 118 -15.14 -8.19 -11.24
CA LEU A 118 -14.33 -9.13 -12.03
C LEU A 118 -15.20 -10.18 -12.74
N ASP A 119 -16.29 -10.61 -12.10
CA ASP A 119 -17.27 -11.55 -12.66
C ASP A 119 -18.06 -10.97 -13.86
N ALA A 120 -18.06 -9.65 -14.03
CA ALA A 120 -18.69 -8.99 -15.16
C ALA A 120 -17.80 -8.92 -16.41
N ILE A 121 -16.56 -9.41 -16.34
CA ILE A 121 -15.70 -9.60 -17.51
C ILE A 121 -16.15 -10.87 -18.24
N PRO A 122 -16.55 -10.80 -19.53
CA PRO A 122 -17.02 -11.97 -20.26
C PRO A 122 -15.97 -13.09 -20.34
N SER A 123 -16.38 -14.33 -20.06
CA SER A 123 -15.55 -15.54 -20.20
C SER A 123 -15.63 -16.19 -21.59
N ALA A 124 -16.64 -15.84 -22.39
CA ALA A 124 -16.79 -16.26 -23.78
C ALA A 124 -17.60 -15.22 -24.56
N GLY A 125 -17.53 -15.24 -25.90
CA GLY A 125 -18.29 -14.35 -26.77
C GLY A 125 -17.42 -13.27 -27.41
N ARG A 126 -17.81 -11.99 -27.31
CA ARG A 126 -17.07 -10.86 -27.91
C ARG A 126 -16.71 -9.82 -26.85
N LEU A 127 -15.48 -9.33 -26.87
CA LEU A 127 -15.07 -8.17 -26.06
C LEU A 127 -15.24 -6.87 -26.85
N GLY A 128 -15.75 -5.84 -26.17
CA GLY A 128 -15.92 -4.49 -26.68
C GLY A 128 -15.16 -3.45 -25.86
N MET A 129 -15.27 -2.19 -26.27
CA MET A 129 -14.65 -1.08 -25.54
C MET A 129 -15.21 -0.91 -24.11
N SER A 130 -16.46 -1.29 -23.86
CA SER A 130 -17.02 -1.31 -22.50
C SER A 130 -16.27 -2.27 -21.56
N ASP A 131 -15.79 -3.40 -22.08
CA ASP A 131 -15.02 -4.35 -21.30
C ASP A 131 -13.59 -3.85 -21.05
N VAL A 132 -13.01 -3.17 -22.05
CA VAL A 132 -11.74 -2.44 -21.87
C VAL A 132 -11.86 -1.41 -20.74
N GLU A 133 -12.91 -0.60 -20.73
CA GLU A 133 -13.11 0.40 -19.66
C GLU A 133 -13.34 -0.27 -18.31
N ARG A 134 -14.01 -1.42 -18.25
CA ARG A 134 -14.14 -2.21 -17.01
C ARG A 134 -12.77 -2.64 -16.50
N ILE A 135 -11.90 -3.16 -17.37
CA ILE A 135 -10.54 -3.58 -17.01
C ILE A 135 -9.71 -2.37 -16.55
N ARG A 136 -9.79 -1.23 -17.27
CA ARG A 136 -9.12 0.01 -16.87
C ARG A 136 -9.56 0.51 -15.51
N GLY A 137 -10.85 0.34 -15.17
CA GLY A 137 -11.41 0.72 -13.87
C GLY A 137 -10.83 -0.06 -12.68
N ILE A 138 -10.22 -1.22 -12.91
CA ILE A 138 -9.66 -2.06 -11.83
C ILE A 138 -8.47 -1.37 -11.17
N VAL A 139 -7.55 -0.80 -11.96
CA VAL A 139 -6.29 -0.24 -11.46
C VAL A 139 -6.51 0.93 -10.49
N PRO A 140 -7.31 1.97 -10.84
CA PRO A 140 -7.61 3.05 -9.90
C PRO A 140 -8.21 2.57 -8.58
N ALA A 141 -9.14 1.61 -8.64
CA ALA A 141 -9.77 1.05 -7.45
C ALA A 141 -8.76 0.31 -6.56
N LEU A 142 -7.84 -0.47 -7.13
CA LEU A 142 -6.74 -1.08 -6.36
C LEU A 142 -5.86 -0.02 -5.69
N TYR A 143 -5.52 1.07 -6.39
CA TYR A 143 -4.69 2.16 -5.83
C TYR A 143 -5.39 3.01 -4.77
N THR A 144 -6.73 3.08 -4.76
CA THR A 144 -7.48 3.68 -3.64
C THR A 144 -7.19 2.96 -2.33
N HIS A 145 -6.98 1.65 -2.36
CA HIS A 145 -6.73 0.83 -1.18
C HIS A 145 -5.24 0.62 -0.87
N ASP A 146 -4.34 0.76 -1.87
CA ASP A 146 -2.90 0.49 -1.73
C ASP A 146 -2.24 1.34 -0.62
N HIS A 147 -2.63 2.60 -0.51
CA HIS A 147 -2.01 3.55 0.43
C HIS A 147 -2.29 3.20 1.90
N ALA A 148 -3.47 2.66 2.18
CA ALA A 148 -3.92 2.30 3.53
C ALA A 148 -3.56 0.85 3.90
N LEU A 149 -3.72 -0.09 2.97
CA LEU A 149 -3.57 -1.52 3.25
C LEU A 149 -2.17 -2.07 2.98
N GLY A 150 -1.42 -1.46 2.06
CA GLY A 150 -0.20 -2.02 1.50
C GLY A 150 -0.44 -3.08 0.43
N GLY A 151 0.61 -3.45 -0.30
CA GLY A 151 0.50 -4.32 -1.48
C GLY A 151 0.22 -5.79 -1.17
N GLY A 152 0.48 -6.27 0.05
CA GLY A 152 0.26 -7.67 0.44
C GLY A 152 -1.18 -8.13 0.26
N ALA A 153 -2.16 -7.32 0.69
CA ALA A 153 -3.58 -7.66 0.57
C ALA A 153 -4.08 -7.56 -0.89
N LEU A 154 -3.50 -6.66 -1.68
CA LEU A 154 -3.92 -6.40 -3.06
C LEU A 154 -3.29 -7.35 -4.07
N HIS A 155 -2.18 -7.99 -3.71
CA HIS A 155 -1.46 -8.90 -4.59
C HIS A 155 -2.36 -10.05 -5.10
N GLU A 156 -3.06 -10.74 -4.20
CA GLU A 156 -3.95 -11.86 -4.57
C GLU A 156 -5.12 -11.40 -5.44
N VAL A 157 -5.71 -10.24 -5.12
CA VAL A 157 -6.82 -9.64 -5.88
C VAL A 157 -6.37 -9.27 -7.29
N ALA A 158 -5.22 -8.60 -7.42
CA ALA A 158 -4.69 -8.19 -8.71
C ALA A 158 -4.30 -9.41 -9.57
N ALA A 159 -3.70 -10.44 -8.95
CA ALA A 159 -3.40 -11.70 -9.63
C ALA A 159 -4.68 -12.43 -10.08
N GLN A 160 -5.75 -12.41 -9.28
CA GLN A 160 -7.04 -12.96 -9.68
C GLN A 160 -7.66 -12.17 -10.83
N ALA A 161 -7.63 -10.84 -10.78
CA ALA A 161 -8.11 -9.99 -11.85
C ALA A 161 -7.38 -10.28 -13.17
N LEU A 162 -6.05 -10.41 -13.15
CA LEU A 162 -5.26 -10.80 -14.32
C LEU A 162 -5.67 -12.16 -14.87
N ARG A 163 -5.89 -13.17 -14.03
CA ARG A 163 -6.36 -14.49 -14.49
C ARG A 163 -7.70 -14.39 -15.23
N HIS A 164 -8.63 -13.57 -14.76
CA HIS A 164 -9.92 -13.36 -15.44
C HIS A 164 -9.73 -12.65 -16.79
N VAL A 165 -8.89 -11.61 -16.83
CA VAL A 165 -8.58 -10.90 -18.08
C VAL A 165 -7.89 -11.82 -19.09
N HIS A 166 -6.89 -12.61 -18.66
CA HIS A 166 -6.25 -13.60 -19.53
C HIS A 166 -7.21 -14.67 -20.03
N HIS A 167 -8.14 -15.13 -19.19
CA HIS A 167 -9.17 -16.04 -19.63
C HIS A 167 -10.03 -15.42 -20.73
N ALA A 168 -10.50 -14.18 -20.53
CA ALA A 168 -11.29 -13.45 -21.53
C ALA A 168 -10.52 -13.23 -22.84
N LEU A 169 -9.23 -12.86 -22.78
CA LEU A 169 -8.39 -12.68 -23.97
C LEU A 169 -8.24 -13.97 -24.80
N ASN A 170 -8.20 -15.13 -24.15
CA ASN A 170 -8.04 -16.42 -24.83
C ASN A 170 -9.34 -17.00 -25.41
N HIS A 171 -10.50 -16.59 -24.89
CA HIS A 171 -11.79 -17.25 -25.18
C HIS A 171 -12.83 -16.33 -25.83
N CYS A 172 -12.59 -15.03 -25.90
CA CYS A 172 -13.47 -14.08 -26.57
C CYS A 172 -12.88 -13.56 -27.88
N ALA A 173 -13.74 -13.26 -28.85
CA ALA A 173 -13.34 -12.60 -30.09
C ALA A 173 -13.35 -11.06 -29.92
N TYR A 174 -12.39 -10.38 -30.52
CA TYR A 174 -12.32 -8.91 -30.54
C TYR A 174 -11.66 -8.42 -31.82
N GLY A 175 -11.96 -7.17 -32.21
CA GLY A 175 -11.33 -6.53 -33.38
C GLY A 175 -10.07 -5.76 -32.99
N GLU A 176 -9.25 -5.42 -33.98
CA GLU A 176 -7.93 -4.77 -33.82
C GLU A 176 -7.95 -3.52 -32.93
N ARG A 177 -8.97 -2.65 -33.08
CA ARG A 177 -9.10 -1.46 -32.22
C ARG A 177 -9.25 -1.81 -30.74
N VAL A 178 -10.02 -2.86 -30.44
CA VAL A 178 -10.26 -3.34 -29.07
C VAL A 178 -9.02 -4.07 -28.56
N GLU A 179 -8.37 -4.87 -29.41
CA GLU A 179 -7.13 -5.58 -29.10
C GLU A 179 -6.05 -4.66 -28.53
N ARG A 180 -5.70 -3.57 -29.24
CA ARG A 180 -4.67 -2.64 -28.77
C ARG A 180 -5.03 -2.03 -27.41
N ALA A 181 -6.31 -1.72 -27.20
CA ALA A 181 -6.79 -1.13 -25.96
C ALA A 181 -6.82 -2.17 -24.81
N LEU A 182 -7.11 -3.43 -25.11
CA LEU A 182 -7.00 -4.57 -24.19
C LEU A 182 -5.55 -4.81 -23.76
N TYR A 183 -4.58 -4.77 -24.67
CA TYR A 183 -3.16 -4.88 -24.31
C TYR A 183 -2.74 -3.75 -23.37
N ALA A 184 -3.13 -2.50 -23.65
CA ALA A 184 -2.83 -1.39 -22.76
C ALA A 184 -3.43 -1.60 -21.36
N ALA A 185 -4.72 -1.97 -21.28
CA ALA A 185 -5.42 -2.18 -20.01
C ALA A 185 -4.88 -3.38 -19.21
N THR A 186 -4.58 -4.49 -19.89
CA THR A 186 -4.00 -5.69 -19.28
C THR A 186 -2.59 -5.41 -18.79
N GLY A 187 -1.78 -4.71 -19.58
CA GLY A 187 -0.43 -4.32 -19.19
C GLY A 187 -0.42 -3.37 -17.99
N ASP A 188 -1.36 -2.43 -17.90
CA ASP A 188 -1.48 -1.55 -16.73
C ASP A 188 -1.87 -2.31 -15.46
N LEU A 189 -2.77 -3.29 -15.59
CA LEU A 189 -3.10 -4.22 -14.50
C LEU A 189 -1.92 -5.10 -14.11
N ALA A 190 -1.15 -5.63 -15.08
CA ALA A 190 0.04 -6.42 -14.86
C ALA A 190 1.15 -5.63 -14.14
N ALA A 191 1.39 -4.38 -14.55
CA ALA A 191 2.32 -3.48 -13.87
C ALA A 191 1.92 -3.21 -12.42
N SER A 192 0.61 -3.14 -12.15
CA SER A 192 0.05 -2.91 -10.81
C SER A 192 0.13 -4.18 -9.95
N ALA A 193 -0.19 -5.35 -10.51
CA ALA A 193 0.01 -6.63 -9.84
C ALA A 193 1.49 -6.87 -9.51
N GLY A 194 2.40 -6.50 -10.42
CA GLY A 194 3.84 -6.55 -10.18
C GLY A 194 4.28 -5.64 -9.03
N TRP A 195 3.69 -4.43 -8.92
CA TRP A 195 3.92 -3.53 -7.78
C TRP A 195 3.49 -4.16 -6.45
N PHE A 196 2.30 -4.77 -6.41
CA PHE A 196 1.81 -5.44 -5.21
C PHE A 196 2.63 -6.67 -4.84
N ALA A 197 3.05 -7.48 -5.82
CA ALA A 197 3.96 -8.60 -5.62
C ALA A 197 5.32 -8.12 -5.07
N TYR A 198 5.86 -7.02 -5.61
CA TYR A 198 7.09 -6.40 -5.14
C TYR A 198 6.99 -5.93 -3.68
N ASP A 199 5.90 -5.25 -3.32
CA ASP A 199 5.66 -4.78 -1.95
C ASP A 199 5.40 -5.94 -0.97
N ALA A 200 4.84 -7.06 -1.47
CA ALA A 200 4.63 -8.31 -0.74
C ALA A 200 5.88 -9.22 -0.65
N GLY A 201 7.03 -8.78 -1.16
CA GLY A 201 8.28 -9.56 -1.09
C GLY A 201 8.39 -10.68 -2.12
N ARG A 202 7.44 -10.81 -3.05
CA ARG A 202 7.36 -11.86 -4.07
C ARG A 202 8.18 -11.45 -5.31
N GLN A 203 9.50 -11.33 -5.15
CA GLN A 203 10.35 -10.68 -6.15
C GLN A 203 10.37 -11.39 -7.52
N GLY A 204 10.44 -12.72 -7.55
CA GLY A 204 10.41 -13.46 -8.82
C GLY A 204 9.10 -13.27 -9.59
N GLU A 205 7.97 -13.30 -8.88
CA GLU A 205 6.65 -13.05 -9.45
C GLU A 205 6.49 -11.60 -9.92
N ALA A 206 6.98 -10.64 -9.15
CA ALA A 206 7.01 -9.23 -9.56
C ALA A 206 7.78 -9.05 -10.88
N THR A 207 8.94 -9.68 -11.03
CA THR A 207 9.71 -9.64 -12.29
C THR A 207 8.92 -10.22 -13.46
N SER A 208 8.26 -11.37 -13.28
CA SER A 208 7.40 -11.97 -14.32
C SER A 208 6.27 -11.02 -14.74
N LEU A 209 5.56 -10.43 -13.78
CA LEU A 209 4.45 -9.50 -14.03
C LEU A 209 4.92 -8.19 -14.70
N TYR A 210 6.09 -7.68 -14.32
CA TYR A 210 6.70 -6.53 -15.01
C TYR A 210 7.09 -6.86 -16.45
N ASN A 211 7.66 -8.04 -16.71
CA ASN A 211 8.00 -8.45 -18.07
C ASN A 211 6.75 -8.63 -18.96
N GLU A 212 5.68 -9.21 -18.41
CA GLU A 212 4.38 -9.30 -19.06
C GLU A 212 3.81 -7.91 -19.38
N ALA A 213 3.84 -6.99 -18.40
CA ALA A 213 3.41 -5.61 -18.59
C ALA A 213 4.22 -4.88 -19.68
N LEU A 214 5.53 -5.12 -19.77
CA LEU A 214 6.38 -4.57 -20.82
C LEU A 214 5.99 -5.11 -22.20
N GLN A 215 5.75 -6.42 -22.31
CA GLN A 215 5.27 -7.05 -23.56
C GLN A 215 3.94 -6.45 -24.00
N HIS A 216 2.98 -6.32 -23.08
CA HIS A 216 1.71 -5.66 -23.36
C HIS A 216 1.87 -4.18 -23.75
N GLY A 217 2.77 -3.45 -23.08
CA GLY A 217 3.10 -2.07 -23.45
C GLY A 217 3.72 -1.95 -24.84
N MET A 218 4.51 -2.93 -25.29
CA MET A 218 5.02 -2.99 -26.66
C MET A 218 3.91 -3.28 -27.67
N LEU A 219 3.07 -4.28 -27.42
CA LEU A 219 1.94 -4.63 -28.28
C LEU A 219 0.91 -3.48 -28.40
N ALA A 220 0.72 -2.73 -27.32
CA ALA A 220 -0.16 -1.57 -27.28
C ALA A 220 0.45 -0.31 -27.94
N GLY A 221 1.78 -0.26 -28.12
CA GLY A 221 2.50 0.97 -28.44
C GLY A 221 2.46 2.01 -27.31
N ASP A 222 2.27 1.56 -26.07
CA ASP A 222 2.12 2.41 -24.89
C ASP A 222 3.48 2.66 -24.22
N GLY A 223 4.14 3.74 -24.64
CA GLY A 223 5.41 4.16 -24.05
C GLY A 223 5.28 4.63 -22.60
N MET A 224 4.10 5.09 -22.15
CA MET A 224 3.90 5.51 -20.76
C MET A 224 3.94 4.30 -19.83
N LEU A 225 3.23 3.23 -20.21
CA LEU A 225 3.28 1.95 -19.51
C LEU A 225 4.70 1.37 -19.49
N GLN A 226 5.41 1.40 -20.62
CA GLN A 226 6.80 0.93 -20.68
C GLN A 226 7.70 1.71 -19.70
N ALA A 227 7.59 3.04 -19.65
CA ALA A 227 8.36 3.86 -18.72
C ALA A 227 8.02 3.59 -17.24
N ARG A 228 6.73 3.38 -16.92
CA ARG A 228 6.28 2.94 -15.59
C ARG A 228 6.95 1.61 -15.20
N VAL A 229 6.91 0.62 -16.09
CA VAL A 229 7.49 -0.71 -15.85
C VAL A 229 9.01 -0.63 -15.67
N TRP A 230 9.72 0.13 -16.51
CA TRP A 230 11.15 0.37 -16.32
C TRP A 230 11.46 1.02 -14.97
N SER A 231 10.64 1.98 -14.55
CA SER A 231 10.77 2.60 -13.23
C SER A 231 10.64 1.59 -12.09
N ASN A 232 9.69 0.67 -12.19
CA ASN A 232 9.45 -0.36 -11.17
C ASN A 232 10.55 -1.44 -11.17
N LEU A 233 11.03 -1.86 -12.33
CA LEU A 233 12.18 -2.77 -12.44
C LEU A 233 13.45 -2.15 -11.84
N ALA A 234 13.68 -0.85 -12.06
CA ALA A 234 14.81 -0.14 -11.44
C ALA A 234 14.69 -0.12 -9.91
N MET A 235 13.49 0.10 -9.37
CA MET A 235 13.26 -0.01 -7.92
C MET A 235 13.53 -1.43 -7.41
N GLN A 236 13.09 -2.44 -8.13
CA GLN A 236 13.33 -3.84 -7.76
C GLN A 236 14.82 -4.18 -7.76
N ALA A 237 15.56 -3.77 -8.79
CA ALA A 237 17.00 -3.96 -8.84
C ALA A 237 17.69 -3.30 -7.63
N ARG A 238 17.28 -2.08 -7.25
CA ARG A 238 17.79 -1.38 -6.06
C ARG A 238 17.44 -2.08 -4.75
N LEU A 239 16.22 -2.60 -4.59
CA LEU A 239 15.84 -3.38 -3.41
C LEU A 239 16.73 -4.62 -3.24
N LEU A 240 17.17 -5.20 -4.35
CA LEU A 240 18.03 -6.38 -4.41
C LEU A 240 19.53 -6.03 -4.46
N ASP A 241 19.90 -4.81 -4.06
CA ASP A 241 21.27 -4.29 -4.00
C ASP A 241 22.05 -4.32 -5.33
N ARG A 242 21.33 -4.28 -6.46
CA ARG A 242 21.89 -4.22 -7.82
C ARG A 242 21.90 -2.78 -8.33
N ASP A 243 22.57 -1.88 -7.62
CA ASP A 243 22.47 -0.42 -7.83
C ASP A 243 22.91 0.06 -9.23
N GLN A 244 23.98 -0.51 -9.78
CA GLN A 244 24.43 -0.19 -11.14
C GLN A 244 23.41 -0.65 -12.21
N GLU A 245 22.77 -1.79 -12.00
CA GLU A 245 21.70 -2.28 -12.87
C GLU A 245 20.48 -1.36 -12.76
N ALA A 246 20.08 -0.99 -11.54
CA ALA A 246 18.98 -0.06 -11.29
C ALA A 246 19.16 1.27 -12.03
N LEU A 247 20.37 1.84 -12.02
CA LEU A 247 20.67 3.05 -12.78
C LEU A 247 20.55 2.85 -14.30
N ARG A 248 21.07 1.75 -14.84
CA ARG A 248 20.94 1.42 -16.27
C ARG A 248 19.48 1.29 -16.69
N ILE A 249 18.68 0.55 -15.91
CA ILE A 249 17.25 0.35 -16.17
C ILE A 249 16.49 1.67 -16.06
N GLY A 250 16.75 2.45 -15.01
CA GLY A 250 16.05 3.72 -14.78
C GLY A 250 16.34 4.78 -15.85
N ARG A 251 17.51 4.73 -16.53
CA ARG A 251 17.76 5.56 -17.71
C ARG A 251 16.80 5.26 -18.85
N ALA A 252 16.46 3.98 -19.09
CA ALA A 252 15.48 3.61 -20.11
C ALA A 252 14.10 4.25 -19.84
N ALA A 253 13.69 4.32 -18.57
CA ALA A 253 12.46 5.03 -18.18
C ALA A 253 12.53 6.53 -18.52
N VAL A 254 13.63 7.21 -18.14
CA VAL A 254 13.84 8.66 -18.37
C VAL A 254 13.96 9.00 -19.86
N GLU A 255 14.50 8.10 -20.66
CA GLU A 255 14.75 8.33 -22.09
C GLU A 255 13.48 8.17 -22.94
N THR A 256 12.44 7.51 -22.41
CA THR A 256 11.17 7.27 -23.09
C THR A 256 10.50 8.59 -23.50
N ARG A 257 10.11 8.70 -24.78
CA ARG A 257 9.55 9.94 -25.35
C ARG A 257 8.29 10.41 -24.62
N GLN A 258 7.40 9.48 -24.31
CA GLN A 258 6.14 9.74 -23.61
C GLN A 258 6.40 10.22 -22.19
N ALA A 259 7.37 9.61 -21.49
CA ALA A 259 7.76 10.05 -20.16
C ALA A 259 8.24 11.50 -20.16
N LYS A 260 9.07 11.91 -21.14
CA LYS A 260 9.54 13.30 -21.27
C LYS A 260 8.41 14.33 -21.45
N GLY A 261 7.23 13.90 -21.89
CA GLY A 261 6.03 14.74 -22.04
C GLY A 261 5.16 14.80 -20.78
N ASP A 262 5.43 14.00 -19.75
CA ASP A 262 4.64 13.91 -18.51
C ASP A 262 5.47 14.41 -17.31
N PRO A 263 5.17 15.63 -16.79
CA PRO A 263 5.89 16.19 -15.66
C PRO A 263 5.78 15.36 -14.37
N TRP A 264 4.65 14.69 -14.12
CA TRP A 264 4.46 13.86 -12.93
C TRP A 264 5.40 12.67 -12.97
N LEU A 265 5.45 11.96 -14.11
CA LEU A 265 6.35 10.83 -14.27
C LEU A 265 7.81 11.27 -14.19
N MET A 266 8.19 12.36 -14.88
CA MET A 266 9.58 12.84 -14.86
C MET A 266 10.04 13.23 -13.46
N ALA A 267 9.17 13.84 -12.64
CA ALA A 267 9.49 14.15 -11.25
C ALA A 267 9.85 12.88 -10.46
N LEU A 268 9.00 11.84 -10.54
CA LEU A 268 9.24 10.56 -9.88
C LEU A 268 10.53 9.89 -10.38
N LEU A 269 10.73 9.85 -11.71
CA LEU A 269 11.91 9.22 -12.31
C LEU A 269 13.20 9.90 -11.85
N HIS A 270 13.19 11.23 -11.76
CA HIS A 270 14.35 12.01 -11.29
C HIS A 270 14.62 11.81 -9.80
N CYS A 271 13.60 11.77 -8.94
CA CYS A 271 13.78 11.39 -7.54
C CYS A 271 14.40 9.99 -7.41
N ARG A 272 13.92 9.01 -8.19
CA ARG A 272 14.46 7.64 -8.16
C ARG A 272 15.90 7.56 -8.68
N GLN A 273 16.23 8.31 -9.74
CA GLN A 273 17.61 8.43 -10.23
C GLN A 273 18.54 9.08 -9.20
N ALA A 274 18.06 10.09 -8.45
CA ALA A 274 18.84 10.71 -7.39
C ALA A 274 19.26 9.69 -6.32
N VAL A 275 18.32 8.86 -5.86
CA VAL A 275 18.61 7.78 -4.90
C VAL A 275 19.59 6.76 -5.50
N GLY A 276 19.42 6.39 -6.76
CA GLY A 276 20.35 5.48 -7.45
C GLY A 276 21.77 6.04 -7.52
N HIS A 277 21.93 7.30 -7.94
CA HIS A 277 23.23 7.95 -8.03
C HIS A 277 23.88 8.08 -6.66
N ALA A 278 23.10 8.44 -5.63
CA ALA A 278 23.55 8.51 -4.26
C ALA A 278 24.09 7.17 -3.74
N ARG A 279 23.39 6.06 -3.98
CA ARG A 279 23.86 4.71 -3.58
C ARG A 279 25.14 4.27 -4.28
N THR A 280 25.42 4.80 -5.47
CA THR A 280 26.70 4.58 -6.17
C THR A 280 27.79 5.60 -5.81
N GLY A 281 27.53 6.52 -4.87
CA GLY A 281 28.48 7.55 -4.44
C GLY A 281 28.60 8.77 -5.37
N ASP A 282 27.79 8.85 -6.44
CA ASP A 282 27.82 9.96 -7.41
C ASP A 282 26.97 11.14 -6.91
N ARG A 283 27.57 11.90 -6.00
CA ARG A 283 26.92 13.05 -5.33
C ARG A 283 26.42 14.10 -6.30
N THR A 284 27.24 14.47 -7.29
CA THR A 284 26.89 15.52 -8.25
C THR A 284 25.69 15.13 -9.11
N ARG A 285 25.64 13.89 -9.60
CA ARG A 285 24.46 13.42 -10.35
C ARG A 285 23.23 13.24 -9.47
N ALA A 286 23.40 12.88 -8.20
CA ALA A 286 22.30 12.81 -7.25
C ALA A 286 21.66 14.19 -7.05
N GLU A 287 22.46 15.22 -6.73
CA GLU A 287 22.00 16.60 -6.53
C GLU A 287 21.35 17.18 -7.79
N HIS A 288 21.94 16.96 -8.97
CA HIS A 288 21.35 17.40 -10.24
C HIS A 288 20.01 16.68 -10.53
N SER A 289 19.89 15.40 -10.17
CA SER A 289 18.64 14.66 -10.34
C SER A 289 17.55 15.17 -9.40
N LEU A 290 17.89 15.54 -8.15
CA LEU A 290 16.93 16.18 -7.23
C LEU A 290 16.41 17.51 -7.79
N ALA A 291 17.30 18.39 -8.25
CA ALA A 291 16.90 19.67 -8.84
C ALA A 291 16.00 19.50 -10.09
N ARG A 292 16.29 18.47 -10.92
CA ARG A 292 15.44 18.12 -12.06
C ARG A 292 14.08 17.57 -11.63
N ALA A 293 14.01 16.85 -10.52
CA ALA A 293 12.76 16.33 -9.99
C ALA A 293 11.84 17.48 -9.54
N GLU A 294 12.38 18.44 -8.78
CA GLU A 294 11.66 19.65 -8.36
C GLU A 294 11.17 20.46 -9.57
N THR A 295 12.07 20.73 -10.53
CA THR A 295 11.72 21.45 -11.77
C THR A 295 10.61 20.76 -12.57
N ALA A 296 10.62 19.42 -12.62
CA ALA A 296 9.58 18.65 -13.29
C ALA A 296 8.26 18.73 -12.51
N TYR A 297 8.32 18.63 -11.18
CA TYR A 297 7.14 18.71 -10.32
C TYR A 297 6.45 20.07 -10.40
N ASP A 298 7.19 21.17 -10.46
CA ASP A 298 6.63 22.53 -10.60
C ASP A 298 5.84 22.74 -11.91
N ARG A 299 6.09 21.88 -12.91
CA ARG A 299 5.39 21.89 -14.21
C ARG A 299 4.16 20.99 -14.24
N THR A 300 3.89 20.22 -13.18
CA THR A 300 2.70 19.36 -13.09
C THR A 300 1.42 20.18 -13.15
N ARG A 301 0.42 19.67 -13.84
CA ARG A 301 -0.91 20.29 -13.99
C ARG A 301 -1.96 19.19 -13.97
N GLY A 302 -3.13 19.50 -13.42
CA GLY A 302 -4.23 18.52 -13.28
C GLY A 302 -3.87 17.38 -12.33
N GLU A 303 -4.72 16.36 -12.35
CA GLU A 303 -4.55 15.17 -11.51
C GLU A 303 -3.55 14.17 -12.14
N PRO A 304 -2.70 13.52 -11.33
CA PRO A 304 -1.82 12.46 -11.81
C PRO A 304 -2.62 11.20 -12.19
N ALA A 305 -1.99 10.30 -12.95
CA ALA A 305 -2.50 8.94 -13.09
C ALA A 305 -2.65 8.26 -11.71
N ALA A 306 -3.61 7.35 -11.54
CA ALA A 306 -3.91 6.74 -10.24
C ALA A 306 -2.69 6.13 -9.54
N TRP A 307 -1.80 5.48 -10.29
CA TRP A 307 -0.58 4.88 -9.77
C TRP A 307 0.47 5.92 -9.32
N LEU A 308 0.37 7.17 -9.76
CA LEU A 308 1.20 8.32 -9.36
C LEU A 308 0.56 9.17 -8.27
N SER A 309 -0.66 8.85 -7.80
CA SER A 309 -1.40 9.63 -6.79
C SER A 309 -0.67 9.78 -5.44
N PHE A 310 0.37 8.98 -5.18
CA PHE A 310 1.23 9.09 -4.01
C PHE A 310 2.31 10.15 -4.13
N LEU A 311 2.62 10.62 -5.34
CA LEU A 311 3.69 11.57 -5.61
C LEU A 311 3.24 12.97 -5.17
N THR A 312 3.25 13.21 -3.87
CA THR A 312 2.94 14.51 -3.26
C THR A 312 4.23 15.26 -2.95
N PRO A 313 4.19 16.53 -2.51
CA PRO A 313 5.39 17.23 -2.05
C PRO A 313 6.11 16.46 -0.93
N ALA A 314 5.35 15.78 -0.05
CA ALA A 314 5.91 14.92 0.99
C ALA A 314 6.76 13.78 0.41
N GLU A 315 6.32 13.17 -0.69
CA GLU A 315 7.05 12.08 -1.35
C GLU A 315 8.35 12.58 -2.00
N LEU A 316 8.34 13.76 -2.64
CA LEU A 316 9.57 14.36 -3.20
C LEU A 316 10.60 14.62 -2.10
N VAL A 317 10.17 15.25 -1.01
CA VAL A 317 11.03 15.57 0.14
C VAL A 317 11.56 14.30 0.79
N GLY A 318 10.71 13.27 0.96
CA GLY A 318 11.11 12.00 1.53
C GLY A 318 12.12 11.24 0.65
N LEU A 319 11.94 11.24 -0.68
CA LEU A 319 12.90 10.66 -1.62
C LEU A 319 14.22 11.43 -1.65
N ALA A 320 14.19 12.76 -1.50
CA ALA A 320 15.40 13.56 -1.30
C ALA A 320 16.12 13.16 0.00
N GLY A 321 15.38 12.95 1.09
CA GLY A 321 15.90 12.39 2.35
C GLY A 321 16.61 11.05 2.13
N ALA A 322 15.99 10.15 1.36
CA ALA A 322 16.59 8.86 0.99
C ALA A 322 17.91 9.00 0.24
N ALA A 323 18.00 9.94 -0.71
CA ALA A 323 19.22 10.21 -1.46
C ALA A 323 20.32 10.79 -0.55
N HIS A 324 19.98 11.73 0.33
CA HIS A 324 20.94 12.28 1.30
C HIS A 324 21.43 11.24 2.30
N GLN A 325 20.57 10.32 2.74
CA GLN A 325 20.97 9.22 3.61
C GLN A 325 22.00 8.31 2.93
N ALA A 326 21.73 7.92 1.68
CA ALA A 326 22.67 7.11 0.89
C ALA A 326 24.02 7.82 0.62
N LEU A 327 24.06 9.15 0.66
CA LEU A 327 25.28 9.96 0.55
C LEU A 327 26.02 10.13 1.89
N GLY A 328 25.54 9.56 2.99
CA GLY A 328 26.11 9.76 4.32
C GLY A 328 25.80 11.12 4.96
N ARG A 329 24.83 11.87 4.41
CA ARG A 329 24.40 13.17 4.96
C ARG A 329 23.24 12.98 5.93
N HIS A 330 23.51 12.28 7.03
CA HIS A 330 22.50 11.76 7.96
C HIS A 330 21.63 12.86 8.59
N GLU A 331 22.22 13.98 9.05
CA GLU A 331 21.47 15.12 9.59
C GLU A 331 20.49 15.72 8.55
N ARG A 332 20.95 15.85 7.29
CA ARG A 332 20.09 16.36 6.22
C ARG A 332 18.96 15.37 5.90
N ALA A 333 19.25 14.07 5.92
CA ALA A 333 18.24 13.03 5.74
C ALA A 333 17.19 13.05 6.87
N GLN A 334 17.61 13.24 8.12
CA GLN A 334 16.70 13.39 9.27
C GLN A 334 15.77 14.60 9.10
N LEU A 335 16.32 15.77 8.73
CA LEU A 335 15.52 16.98 8.50
C LEU A 335 14.48 16.78 7.40
N LEU A 336 14.89 16.20 6.26
CA LEU A 336 14.01 15.97 5.13
C LEU A 336 12.94 14.93 5.43
N THR A 337 13.30 13.82 6.06
CA THR A 337 12.31 12.79 6.44
C THR A 337 11.33 13.29 7.50
N GLY A 338 11.76 14.16 8.42
CA GLY A 338 10.86 14.89 9.31
C GLY A 338 9.86 15.77 8.56
N ALA A 339 10.35 16.64 7.69
CA ALA A 339 9.48 17.51 6.88
C ALA A 339 8.51 16.70 6.00
N ALA A 340 8.95 15.57 5.44
CA ALA A 340 8.08 14.68 4.69
C ALA A 340 6.94 14.13 5.56
N LEU A 341 7.23 13.68 6.79
CA LEU A 341 6.23 13.16 7.72
C LEU A 341 5.19 14.22 8.15
N ASP A 342 5.63 15.47 8.31
CA ASP A 342 4.76 16.61 8.65
C ASP A 342 3.80 16.97 7.51
N MET A 343 4.27 16.85 6.26
CA MET A 343 3.47 17.14 5.06
C MET A 343 2.56 15.98 4.63
N LEU A 344 2.85 14.77 5.09
CA LEU A 344 2.19 13.56 4.59
C LEU A 344 0.72 13.51 5.06
N GLU A 345 -0.20 13.34 4.11
CA GLU A 345 -1.62 13.19 4.43
C GLU A 345 -1.90 11.91 5.25
N PRO A 346 -2.96 11.88 6.10
CA PRO A 346 -3.28 10.72 6.93
C PRO A 346 -3.53 9.42 6.14
N ARG A 347 -4.05 9.51 4.91
CA ARG A 347 -4.37 8.36 4.06
C ARG A 347 -3.15 7.53 3.61
N PHE A 348 -1.94 8.08 3.69
CA PHE A 348 -0.71 7.40 3.27
C PHE A 348 -0.04 6.66 4.43
N GLU A 349 -0.77 5.76 5.09
CA GLU A 349 -0.25 5.00 6.24
C GLU A 349 1.03 4.23 5.86
N ARG A 350 1.07 3.58 4.68
CA ARG A 350 2.27 2.86 4.22
C ARG A 350 3.50 3.76 4.10
N ASN A 351 3.36 4.93 3.46
CA ASN A 351 4.48 5.84 3.26
C ASN A 351 4.92 6.46 4.59
N ARG A 352 3.99 6.67 5.53
CA ARG A 352 4.30 7.12 6.89
C ARG A 352 5.23 6.15 7.58
N VAL A 353 4.89 4.85 7.60
CA VAL A 353 5.76 3.83 8.20
C VAL A 353 7.14 3.84 7.54
N TYR A 354 7.18 3.90 6.21
CA TYR A 354 8.44 3.91 5.46
C TYR A 354 9.33 5.10 5.84
N TYR A 355 8.79 6.31 5.91
CA TYR A 355 9.55 7.51 6.24
C TYR A 355 9.89 7.61 7.73
N THR A 356 9.05 7.11 8.65
CA THR A 356 9.41 6.97 10.07
C THR A 356 10.58 6.00 10.23
N ALA A 357 10.55 4.84 9.57
CA ALA A 357 11.67 3.90 9.58
C ALA A 357 12.94 4.48 8.92
N GLN A 358 12.78 5.32 7.88
CA GLN A 358 13.91 6.01 7.26
C GLN A 358 14.53 7.06 8.18
N ARG A 359 13.71 7.87 8.84
CA ARG A 359 14.16 8.85 9.84
C ARG A 359 14.87 8.17 11.01
N ALA A 360 14.32 7.05 11.50
CA ALA A 360 14.96 6.24 12.54
C ALA A 360 16.34 5.74 12.11
N GLN A 361 16.49 5.28 10.87
CA GLN A 361 17.80 4.91 10.33
C GLN A 361 18.75 6.12 10.24
N ALA A 362 18.27 7.28 9.77
CA ALA A 362 19.11 8.48 9.69
C ALA A 362 19.61 8.93 11.08
N LEU A 363 18.77 8.83 12.12
CA LEU A 363 19.14 9.08 13.52
C LEU A 363 20.16 8.06 14.04
N LEU A 364 19.97 6.78 13.69
CA LEU A 364 20.91 5.73 14.07
C LEU A 364 22.29 6.00 13.44
N ASP A 365 22.31 6.34 12.16
CA ASP A 365 23.52 6.65 11.41
C ASP A 365 24.22 7.93 11.92
N SER A 366 23.47 8.90 12.47
CA SER A 366 24.04 10.11 13.10
C SER A 366 24.50 9.90 14.56
N GLY A 367 24.21 8.74 15.15
CA GLY A 367 24.59 8.38 16.52
C GLY A 367 23.56 8.70 17.60
N ASP A 368 22.38 9.22 17.24
CA ASP A 368 21.28 9.53 18.16
C ASP A 368 20.45 8.27 18.48
N ILE A 369 21.07 7.30 19.17
CA ILE A 369 20.54 5.95 19.36
C ILE A 369 19.17 5.94 20.07
N GLU A 370 18.99 6.73 21.13
CA GLU A 370 17.74 6.75 21.89
C GLU A 370 16.57 7.27 21.04
N GLN A 371 16.80 8.34 20.28
CA GLN A 371 15.78 8.89 19.39
C GLN A 371 15.52 7.94 18.20
N ALA A 372 16.56 7.29 17.67
CA ALA A 372 16.41 6.26 16.65
C ALA A 372 15.51 5.11 17.12
N VAL A 373 15.70 4.64 18.35
CA VAL A 373 14.86 3.60 18.97
C VAL A 373 13.42 4.07 19.16
N SER A 374 13.22 5.30 19.62
CA SER A 374 11.88 5.88 19.78
C SER A 374 11.11 5.89 18.45
N GLU A 375 11.75 6.37 17.38
CA GLU A 375 11.17 6.40 16.03
C GLU A 375 10.97 4.99 15.46
N ALA A 376 11.90 4.06 15.70
CA ALA A 376 11.76 2.66 15.30
C ALA A 376 10.54 2.00 15.97
N GLY A 377 10.31 2.28 17.25
CA GLY A 377 9.13 1.82 17.99
C GLY A 377 7.83 2.36 17.41
N GLN A 378 7.79 3.66 17.06
CA GLN A 378 6.65 4.27 16.38
C GLN A 378 6.39 3.61 15.02
N ALA A 379 7.44 3.38 14.22
CA ALA A 379 7.32 2.72 12.93
C ALA A 379 6.74 1.31 13.09
N CYS A 380 7.22 0.52 14.06
CA CYS A 380 6.70 -0.84 14.34
C CYS A 380 5.21 -0.80 14.75
N ALA A 381 4.81 0.17 15.57
CA ALA A 381 3.42 0.31 16.02
C ALA A 381 2.45 0.62 14.86
N ILE A 382 2.88 1.41 13.88
CA ILE A 382 2.08 1.72 12.69
C ILE A 382 2.15 0.55 11.69
N ALA A 383 3.31 -0.11 11.56
CA ALA A 383 3.54 -1.20 10.60
C ALA A 383 2.55 -2.36 10.76
N GLY A 384 2.06 -2.64 11.99
CA GLY A 384 1.05 -3.66 12.23
C GLY A 384 -0.29 -3.44 11.49
N ARG A 385 -0.54 -2.24 10.96
CA ARG A 385 -1.75 -1.89 10.22
C ARG A 385 -1.62 -2.07 8.72
N VAL A 386 -0.39 -2.15 8.20
CA VAL A 386 -0.07 -2.15 6.77
C VAL A 386 0.63 -3.45 6.37
N GLN A 387 0.24 -4.02 5.24
CA GLN A 387 0.81 -5.25 4.69
C GLN A 387 1.83 -4.94 3.61
N SER A 388 3.08 -4.75 4.02
CA SER A 388 4.20 -4.52 3.12
C SER A 388 5.44 -5.23 3.65
N GLU A 389 5.82 -6.33 3.01
CA GLU A 389 7.03 -7.10 3.36
C GLU A 389 8.28 -6.25 3.12
N ARG A 390 8.24 -5.35 2.14
CA ARG A 390 9.32 -4.39 1.90
C ARG A 390 9.56 -3.47 3.11
N ILE A 391 8.50 -3.04 3.79
CA ILE A 391 8.62 -2.25 5.02
C ILE A 391 9.09 -3.11 6.18
N GLN A 392 8.58 -4.33 6.31
CA GLN A 392 9.04 -5.27 7.34
C GLN A 392 10.54 -5.56 7.17
N GLY A 393 11.02 -5.77 5.94
CA GLY A 393 12.45 -5.92 5.65
C GLY A 393 13.27 -4.70 6.12
N LYS A 394 12.78 -3.49 5.86
CA LYS A 394 13.43 -2.25 6.32
C LYS A 394 13.49 -2.14 7.85
N LEU A 395 12.43 -2.53 8.56
CA LEU A 395 12.41 -2.55 10.01
C LEU A 395 13.35 -3.63 10.57
N GLY A 396 13.34 -4.82 9.98
CA GLY A 396 14.26 -5.91 10.31
C GLY A 396 15.74 -5.54 10.10
N ASP A 397 16.05 -4.76 9.07
CA ASP A 397 17.40 -4.21 8.85
C ASP A 397 17.80 -3.23 9.96
N LEU A 398 16.92 -2.28 10.28
CA LEU A 398 17.14 -1.31 11.35
C LEU A 398 17.35 -2.01 12.71
N ARG A 399 16.50 -2.99 13.06
CA ARG A 399 16.65 -3.78 14.28
C ARG A 399 17.95 -4.56 14.30
N ARG A 400 18.37 -5.14 13.17
CA ARG A 400 19.66 -5.85 13.08
C ARG A 400 20.83 -4.91 13.35
N GLU A 401 20.77 -3.66 12.88
CA GLU A 401 21.80 -2.67 13.16
C GLU A 401 21.78 -2.20 14.62
N LEU A 402 20.60 -1.99 15.21
CA LEU A 402 20.44 -1.65 16.62
C LEU A 402 21.04 -2.69 17.58
N ARG A 403 21.21 -3.97 17.17
CA ARG A 403 21.93 -4.98 17.96
C ARG A 403 23.36 -4.58 18.31
N ARG A 404 24.02 -3.77 17.48
CA ARG A 404 25.37 -3.24 17.77
C ARG A 404 25.36 -2.31 19.00
N PHE A 405 24.19 -1.75 19.32
CA PHE A 405 23.96 -0.82 20.42
C PHE A 405 23.17 -1.46 21.57
N ALA A 406 23.15 -2.80 21.69
CA ALA A 406 22.44 -3.49 22.77
C ALA A 406 22.97 -3.16 24.19
N HIS A 407 24.08 -2.45 24.31
CA HIS A 407 24.58 -1.90 25.57
C HIS A 407 23.83 -0.62 26.00
N VAL A 408 23.12 0.05 25.09
CA VAL A 408 22.25 1.20 25.38
C VAL A 408 20.90 0.67 25.88
N PRO A 409 20.43 1.06 27.08
CA PRO A 409 19.20 0.50 27.67
C PRO A 409 17.98 0.57 26.75
N ALA A 410 17.75 1.72 26.10
CA ALA A 410 16.64 1.89 25.17
C ALA A 410 16.68 0.88 24.01
N ALA A 411 17.86 0.63 23.44
CA ALA A 411 18.03 -0.34 22.36
C ALA A 411 17.85 -1.77 22.84
N ALA A 412 18.35 -2.12 24.03
CA ALA A 412 18.13 -3.43 24.65
C ALA A 412 16.63 -3.71 24.87
N ASP A 413 15.90 -2.75 25.44
CA ASP A 413 14.46 -2.85 25.69
C ASP A 413 13.68 -3.02 24.38
N PHE A 414 14.01 -2.22 23.37
CA PHE A 414 13.40 -2.33 22.04
C PHE A 414 13.64 -3.70 21.41
N LEU A 415 14.87 -4.22 21.47
CA LEU A 415 15.22 -5.54 20.92
C LEU A 415 14.47 -6.68 21.62
N GLU A 416 14.23 -6.56 22.92
CA GLU A 416 13.45 -7.53 23.70
C GLU A 416 11.95 -7.45 23.36
N GLN A 417 11.39 -6.24 23.32
CA GLN A 417 9.98 -6.01 22.96
C GLN A 417 9.65 -6.49 21.55
N THR A 418 10.60 -6.39 20.63
CA THR A 418 10.44 -6.79 19.23
C THR A 418 10.87 -8.23 18.94
N ARG A 419 11.23 -9.01 19.98
CA ARG A 419 11.72 -10.38 19.83
C ARG A 419 10.73 -11.33 19.15
N GLN A 420 9.43 -11.12 19.39
CA GLN A 420 8.34 -11.99 18.93
C GLN A 420 7.51 -11.41 17.79
N THR A 421 7.82 -10.19 17.32
CA THR A 421 7.10 -9.56 16.21
C THR A 421 7.77 -10.00 14.90
N PRO A 422 7.13 -10.84 14.06
CA PRO A 422 7.69 -11.18 12.76
C PRO A 422 7.74 -9.89 11.92
N GLY A 423 8.93 -9.51 11.45
CA GLY A 423 9.13 -8.29 10.65
C GLY A 423 9.62 -7.07 11.43
N ALA A 424 9.80 -7.17 12.75
CA ALA A 424 10.63 -6.21 13.47
C ALA A 424 12.12 -6.51 13.29
#